data_AF-A0A1F2RX66-F1
#
_entry.id   AF-A0A1F2RX66-F1
#
_cell.length_a   1.000
_cell.length_b   1.000
_cell.length_c   1.000
_cell.angle_alpha   90.00
_cell.angle_beta   90.00
_cell.angle_gamma   90.00
#
_symmetry.space_group_name_H-M   'P 1'
#
loop_
_entity.id
_entity.type
_entity.pdbx_description
1 polymer ?
#
loop_
_entity_poly.entity_id
_entity_poly.type
_entity_poly.pdbx_seq_one_letter_code
_entity_poly.pdbx_strand_id
1 'polypeptide(L)'
;MEGVGARRVLTDGTQTLELHHIRGNLHNDGLLVAYLPRERVLVQADAFHPRPGAKPYPTPPQFTVNFVENIERLKLDVARVLHIHGGNDPMAVVAKAAGRP
;
A
#
# COMPACT_ATOMS: atom_id res chain seq x y z
N MET A 1 20.35 -1.41 -15.06
CA MET A 1 19.16 -1.78 -14.28
C MET A 1 19.25 -1.06 -12.95
N GLU A 2 18.21 -0.34 -12.54
CA GLU A 2 18.15 0.29 -11.21
C GLU A 2 17.15 -0.50 -10.35
N GLY A 3 17.58 -0.91 -9.15
CA GLY A 3 16.77 -1.69 -8.21
C GLY A 3 16.43 -0.88 -6.96
N VAL A 4 15.38 -1.30 -6.24
CA VAL A 4 15.02 -0.77 -4.93
C VAL A 4 15.36 -1.83 -3.88
N GLY A 5 16.16 -1.46 -2.88
CA GLY A 5 16.41 -2.28 -1.70
C GLY A 5 15.21 -2.23 -0.75
N ALA A 6 15.44 -2.02 0.55
CA ALA A 6 14.35 -1.90 1.52
C ALA A 6 13.50 -0.62 1.31
N ARG A 7 14.16 0.49 0.95
CA ARG A 7 13.56 1.81 0.73
C ARG A 7 14.37 2.58 -0.32
N ARG A 8 13.70 3.38 -1.14
CA ARG A 8 14.33 4.42 -1.98
C ARG A 8 13.60 5.73 -1.81
N VAL A 9 14.33 6.84 -1.77
CA VAL A 9 13.76 8.19 -1.67
C VAL A 9 14.06 8.93 -2.96
N LEU A 10 13.02 9.56 -3.53
CA LEU A 10 13.08 10.44 -4.69
C LEU A 10 12.55 11.81 -4.27
N THR A 11 13.19 12.88 -4.72
CA THR A 11 12.75 14.25 -4.42
C THR A 11 13.14 15.21 -5.53
N ASP A 12 12.29 16.22 -5.75
CA ASP A 12 12.56 17.37 -6.62
C ASP A 12 12.86 18.66 -5.83
N GLY A 13 13.05 18.54 -4.50
CA GLY A 13 13.24 19.66 -3.58
C GLY A 13 11.95 20.25 -3.00
N THR A 14 10.78 19.97 -3.59
CA THR A 14 9.47 20.45 -3.11
C THR A 14 8.56 19.32 -2.64
N GLN A 15 8.72 18.12 -3.23
CA GLN A 15 8.03 16.91 -2.84
C GLN A 15 9.05 15.79 -2.59
N THR A 16 8.69 14.88 -1.68
CA THR A 16 9.43 13.65 -1.42
C THR A 16 8.51 12.48 -1.70
N LEU A 17 9.00 11.51 -2.46
CA LEU A 17 8.36 10.22 -2.70
C LEU A 17 9.26 9.12 -2.15
N GLU A 18 8.68 8.24 -1.35
CA GLU A 18 9.36 7.08 -0.80
C GLU A 18 8.83 5.80 -1.46
N LEU A 19 9.71 5.02 -2.07
CA LEU A 19 9.39 3.68 -2.51
C LEU A 19 9.73 2.71 -1.39
N HIS A 20 8.77 1.88 -1.00
CA HIS A 20 8.92 0.86 0.03
C HIS A 20 8.59 -0.52 -0.50
N HIS A 21 9.42 -1.50 -0.14
CA HIS A 21 9.17 -2.90 -0.47
C HIS A 21 8.11 -3.51 0.46
N ILE A 22 7.07 -4.09 -0.13
CA ILE A 22 6.06 -4.90 0.56
C ILE A 22 6.55 -6.34 0.60
N ARG A 23 7.02 -6.77 1.78
CA ARG A 23 7.63 -8.08 1.96
C ARG A 23 6.57 -9.17 2.05
N GLY A 24 6.80 -10.27 1.33
CA GLY A 24 5.97 -11.48 1.39
C GLY A 24 4.57 -11.31 0.81
N ASN A 25 4.37 -10.34 -0.09
CA ASN A 25 3.07 -10.15 -0.73
C ASN A 25 2.85 -11.22 -1.81
N LEU A 26 1.65 -11.80 -1.84
CA LEU A 26 1.31 -12.89 -2.75
C LEU A 26 1.13 -12.46 -4.22
N HIS A 27 1.14 -11.16 -4.52
CA HIS A 27 1.14 -10.68 -5.90
C HIS A 27 2.50 -10.89 -6.58
N ASN A 28 3.59 -10.44 -5.93
CA ASN A 28 4.96 -10.57 -6.43
C ASN A 28 5.99 -10.23 -5.34
N ASP A 29 7.14 -10.90 -5.35
CA ASP A 29 8.24 -10.65 -4.41
C ASP A 29 8.88 -9.26 -4.55
N GLY A 30 8.75 -8.61 -5.70
CA GLY A 30 9.25 -7.27 -5.99
C GLY A 30 8.22 -6.15 -5.77
N LEU A 31 7.06 -6.43 -5.18
CA LEU A 31 5.98 -5.44 -5.04
C LEU A 31 6.42 -4.23 -4.20
N LEU A 32 6.35 -3.04 -4.80
CA LEU A 32 6.61 -1.77 -4.14
C LEU A 32 5.32 -0.97 -3.94
N VAL A 33 5.36 -0.07 -2.96
CA VAL A 33 4.39 1.02 -2.80
C VAL A 33 5.11 2.35 -2.81
N ALA A 34 4.39 3.40 -3.22
CA ALA A 34 4.91 4.76 -3.25
C ALA A 34 4.21 5.60 -2.17
N TYR A 35 4.97 6.17 -1.25
CA TYR A 35 4.47 6.94 -0.12
C TYR A 35 4.88 8.40 -0.22
N LEU A 36 3.89 9.28 -0.08
CA LEU A 36 4.01 10.72 -0.06
C LEU A 36 3.84 11.20 1.39
N PRO A 37 4.93 11.38 2.16
CA PRO A 37 4.87 11.62 3.60
C PRO A 37 4.18 12.93 3.99
N ARG A 38 4.33 13.99 3.19
CA ARG A 38 3.71 15.29 3.47
C ARG A 38 2.19 15.22 3.35
N GLU A 39 1.70 14.47 2.37
CA GLU A 39 0.28 14.28 2.07
C GLU A 39 -0.33 13.13 2.88
N ARG A 40 0.51 12.28 3.51
CA ARG A 40 0.09 11.03 4.17
C ARG A 40 -0.69 10.12 3.22
N VAL A 41 -0.26 10.09 1.96
CA VAL A 41 -0.88 9.31 0.87
C VAL A 41 0.04 8.17 0.48
N LEU A 42 -0.54 6.98 0.33
CA LEU A 42 0.17 5.81 -0.17
C LEU A 42 -0.48 5.27 -1.44
N VAL A 43 0.29 5.13 -2.50
CA VAL A 43 -0.14 4.53 -3.76
C VAL A 43 0.23 3.06 -3.74
N GLN A 44 -0.77 2.20 -3.89
CA GLN A 44 -0.61 0.75 -3.93
C GLN A 44 -1.03 0.22 -5.31
N ALA A 45 -0.32 -0.81 -5.79
CA ALA A 45 -0.64 -1.48 -7.05
C ALA A 45 -1.72 -2.57 -6.86
N ASP A 46 -1.30 -3.78 -6.50
CA ASP A 46 -2.13 -4.97 -6.41
C ASP A 46 -2.25 -5.58 -5.01
N ALA A 47 -1.90 -4.79 -3.99
CA ALA A 47 -1.90 -5.19 -2.60
C ALA A 47 -3.27 -5.07 -1.91
N PHE A 48 -4.31 -4.60 -2.61
CA PHE A 48 -5.63 -4.30 -2.00
C PHE A 48 -6.83 -4.90 -2.76
N HIS A 49 -7.84 -5.29 -1.96
CA HIS A 49 -9.20 -5.64 -2.35
C HIS A 49 -10.13 -5.42 -1.14
N PRO A 50 -11.38 -4.92 -1.27
CA PRO A 50 -12.20 -4.81 -2.49
C PRO A 50 -11.77 -3.73 -3.49
N ARG A 51 -11.97 -4.03 -4.78
CA ARG A 51 -11.82 -3.08 -5.90
C ARG A 51 -13.19 -2.78 -6.52
N PRO A 52 -13.40 -1.60 -7.13
CA PRO A 52 -14.66 -1.29 -7.80
C PRO A 52 -15.09 -2.40 -8.77
N GLY A 53 -16.33 -2.90 -8.64
CA GLY A 53 -16.89 -3.95 -9.49
C GLY A 53 -16.46 -5.39 -9.16
N ALA A 54 -15.55 -5.59 -8.21
CA ALA A 54 -15.10 -6.93 -7.84
C ALA A 54 -15.99 -7.57 -6.77
N LYS A 55 -16.17 -8.90 -6.85
CA LYS A 55 -16.91 -9.65 -5.82
C LYS A 55 -16.14 -9.61 -4.48
N PRO A 56 -16.82 -9.51 -3.33
CA PRO A 56 -16.16 -9.58 -2.03
C PRO A 56 -15.58 -10.97 -1.80
N TYR A 57 -14.44 -11.04 -1.09
CA TYR A 57 -13.90 -12.32 -0.61
C TYR A 57 -14.66 -12.78 0.64
N PRO A 58 -14.76 -14.11 0.87
CA PRO A 58 -15.41 -14.66 2.07
C PRO A 58 -14.63 -14.37 3.36
N THR A 59 -13.32 -14.13 3.26
CA THR A 59 -12.41 -13.79 4.36
C THR A 59 -11.51 -12.63 3.93
N PRO A 60 -10.89 -11.89 4.88
CA PRO A 60 -9.88 -10.89 4.55
C PRO A 60 -8.83 -11.43 3.56
N PRO A 61 -8.62 -10.78 2.40
CA PRO A 61 -7.66 -11.25 1.40
C PRO A 61 -6.25 -11.21 1.97
N GLN A 62 -5.49 -12.30 1.88
CA GLN A 62 -4.18 -12.42 2.53
C GLN A 62 -3.16 -11.39 2.01
N PHE A 63 -3.25 -10.99 0.73
CA PHE A 63 -2.42 -9.90 0.19
C PHE A 63 -2.78 -8.52 0.78
N THR A 64 -4.06 -8.29 1.13
CA THR A 64 -4.52 -7.08 1.83
C THR A 64 -4.10 -7.10 3.31
N VAL A 65 -4.18 -8.26 3.97
CA VAL A 65 -3.69 -8.44 5.34
C VAL A 65 -2.19 -8.14 5.41
N ASN A 66 -1.39 -8.78 4.55
CA ASN A 66 0.04 -8.55 4.43
C ASN A 66 0.39 -7.08 4.12
N PHE A 67 -0.42 -6.42 3.29
CA PHE A 67 -0.22 -5.01 2.96
C PHE A 67 -0.34 -4.11 4.20
N VAL A 68 -1.39 -4.29 4.99
CA VAL A 68 -1.59 -3.54 6.24
C VAL A 68 -0.48 -3.83 7.25
N GLU A 69 -0.07 -5.10 7.40
CA GLU A 69 1.06 -5.48 8.25
C GLU A 69 2.39 -4.82 7.81
N ASN A 70 2.60 -4.65 6.50
CA ASN A 70 3.77 -3.94 5.99
C ASN A 70 3.70 -2.44 6.30
N ILE A 71 2.53 -1.80 6.21
CA ILE A 71 2.35 -0.39 6.61
C ILE A 71 2.70 -0.23 8.10
N GLU A 72 2.19 -1.12 8.97
CA GLU A 72 2.47 -1.15 10.41
C GLU A 72 3.96 -1.37 10.69
N ARG A 73 4.57 -2.38 10.06
CA ARG A 73 6.01 -2.70 10.17
C ARG A 73 6.89 -1.51 9.78
N LEU A 74 6.53 -0.81 8.72
CA LEU A 74 7.25 0.36 8.20
C LEU A 74 6.94 1.63 8.98
N LYS A 75 5.93 1.61 9.87
CA LYS A 75 5.47 2.75 10.67
C LYS A 75 5.10 3.96 9.80
N LEU A 76 4.46 3.70 8.67
CA LEU A 76 4.01 4.77 7.76
C LEU A 76 2.75 5.42 8.30
N ASP A 77 2.75 6.75 8.38
CA ASP A 77 1.58 7.53 8.81
C ASP A 77 0.63 7.78 7.63
N VAL A 78 -0.13 6.75 7.24
CA VAL A 78 -1.02 6.78 6.07
C VAL A 78 -2.42 7.23 6.45
N ALA A 79 -2.89 8.33 5.85
CA ALA A 79 -4.27 8.78 5.97
C ALA A 79 -5.15 8.24 4.84
N ARG A 80 -4.62 8.13 3.62
CA ARG A 80 -5.36 7.71 2.43
C ARG A 80 -4.52 6.81 1.52
N VAL A 81 -5.17 5.79 0.95
CA VAL A 81 -4.57 4.89 -0.03
C VAL A 81 -5.18 5.14 -1.41
N LEU A 82 -4.33 5.27 -2.42
CA LEU A 82 -4.74 5.35 -3.83
C LEU A 82 -4.48 3.99 -4.50
N HIS A 83 -5.47 3.49 -5.24
CA HIS A 83 -5.39 2.18 -5.90
C HIS A 83 -5.22 2.36 -7.40
N ILE A 84 -4.21 1.74 -8.01
CA ILE A 84 -3.99 1.88 -9.47
C ILE A 84 -5.14 1.26 -10.30
N HIS A 85 -5.86 0.30 -9.72
CA HIS A 85 -7.04 -0.33 -10.33
C HIS A 85 -8.35 0.40 -9.99
N GLY A 86 -8.26 1.70 -9.71
CA GLY A 86 -9.39 2.57 -9.44
C GLY A 86 -9.82 2.56 -7.97
N GLY A 87 -10.29 3.73 -7.52
CA GLY A 87 -10.71 3.96 -6.14
C GLY A 87 -9.64 4.64 -5.29
N ASN A 88 -10.09 5.23 -4.19
CA ASN A 88 -9.23 5.72 -3.13
C ASN A 88 -9.99 5.59 -1.80
N ASP A 89 -9.32 5.04 -0.80
CA ASP A 89 -9.94 4.69 0.46
C ASP A 89 -9.16 5.32 1.62
N PRO A 90 -9.85 5.83 2.67
CA PRO A 90 -9.21 6.14 3.94
C PRO A 90 -8.49 4.90 4.49
N MET A 91 -7.37 5.10 5.19
CA MET A 91 -6.61 3.97 5.75
C MET A 91 -7.46 3.07 6.67
N ALA A 92 -8.46 3.64 7.36
CA ALA A 92 -9.41 2.87 8.17
C ALA A 92 -10.24 1.86 7.36
N VAL A 93 -10.64 2.20 6.12
CA VAL A 93 -11.37 1.26 5.24
C VAL A 93 -10.44 0.13 4.80
N VAL A 94 -9.19 0.46 4.49
CA VAL A 94 -8.15 -0.52 4.12
C VAL A 94 -7.85 -1.47 5.30
N ALA A 95 -7.71 -0.93 6.51
CA ALA A 95 -7.50 -1.68 7.74
C ALA A 95 -8.68 -2.65 8.01
N LYS A 96 -9.91 -2.16 7.86
CA LYS A 96 -11.11 -2.99 8.01
C LYS A 96 -11.15 -4.14 6.99
N ALA A 97 -10.76 -3.90 5.75
CA ALA A 97 -10.67 -4.96 4.73
C ALA A 97 -9.61 -6.02 5.05
N ALA A 98 -8.58 -5.67 5.83
CA ALA A 98 -7.60 -6.59 6.40
C ALA A 98 -8.06 -7.24 7.72
N GLY A 99 -9.30 -7.00 8.16
CA GLY A 99 -9.81 -7.51 9.44
C GLY A 99 -9.18 -6.84 10.67
N ARG A 100 -8.66 -5.61 10.53
CA ARG A 100 -8.21 -4.78 11.66
C ARG A 100 -9.37 -3.88 12.15
N PRO A 101 -9.38 -3.49 13.43
CA PRO A 101 -10.37 -2.57 13.97
C PRO A 101 -10.31 -1.18 13.32
#